data_AF-A0AAU7Q7F6-F1
#
_entry.id   AF-A0AAU7Q7F6-F1
#
_cell.length_a   1.000
_cell.length_b   1.000
_cell.length_c   1.000
_cell.angle_alpha   90.00
_cell.angle_beta   90.00
_cell.angle_gamma   90.00
#
_symmetry.space_group_name_H-M   'P 1'
#
loop_
_entity.id
_entity.type
_entity.pdbx_description
1 polymer ?
#
loop_
_entity_poly.entity_id
_entity_poly.type
_entity_poly.pdbx_seq_one_letter_code
_entity_poly.pdbx_strand_id
1 'polypeptide(L)' 'MENLFDPATLCFDDVQCQCQALAYAAYKIEAEEVRELLIYTLMEKLQQLEKLLPSTHSPFSHAQR' A
#
# COMPACT_ATOMS: atom_id res chain seq x y z
N MET A 1 16.51 4.32 -25.02
CA MET A 1 15.05 4.46 -24.96
C MET A 1 14.63 3.57 -23.81
N GLU A 2 14.66 4.14 -22.61
CA GLU A 2 14.41 3.41 -21.36
C GLU A 2 12.91 3.18 -21.22
N ASN A 3 12.54 1.95 -20.83
CA ASN A 3 11.16 1.49 -20.71
C ASN A 3 10.42 2.34 -19.66
N LEU A 4 9.68 3.33 -20.13
CA LEU A 4 8.84 4.21 -19.32
C LEU A 4 7.56 3.44 -19.01
N PHE A 5 7.42 3.01 -17.76
CA PHE A 5 6.28 2.29 -17.17
C PHE A 5 6.18 0.80 -17.55
N ASP A 6 6.78 -0.05 -16.73
CA ASP A 6 6.24 -1.39 -16.51
C ASP A 6 5.01 -1.24 -15.60
N PRO A 7 3.77 -1.42 -16.11
CA PRO A 7 2.56 -1.27 -15.30
C PRO A 7 2.45 -2.33 -14.19
N ALA A 8 3.35 -3.32 -14.17
CA ALA A 8 3.36 -4.38 -13.17
C ALA A 8 3.99 -3.97 -11.82
N THR A 9 4.68 -2.82 -11.73
CA THR A 9 5.36 -2.42 -10.50
C THR A 9 4.70 -1.17 -9.90
N LEU A 10 3.60 -1.36 -9.17
CA LEU A 10 3.03 -0.29 -8.36
C LEU A 10 4.09 0.17 -7.34
N CYS A 11 4.43 1.45 -7.37
CA CYS A 11 5.34 2.02 -6.39
C CYS A 11 4.60 2.35 -5.08
N PHE A 12 5.35 2.66 -4.02
CA PHE A 12 4.78 2.97 -2.70
C PHE A 12 3.70 4.07 -2.78
N ASP A 13 3.97 5.14 -3.54
CA ASP A 13 3.06 6.27 -3.71
C ASP A 13 1.74 5.84 -4.38
N ASP A 14 1.79 4.95 -5.38
CA ASP A 14 0.59 4.45 -6.06
C ASP A 14 -0.31 3.67 -5.09
N VAL A 15 0.29 2.79 -4.28
CA VAL A 15 -0.45 2.00 -3.29
C VAL A 15 -0.99 2.89 -2.17
N GLN A 16 -0.23 3.90 -1.74
CA GLN A 16 -0.68 4.87 -0.74
C GLN A 16 -1.88 5.69 -1.24
N CYS A 17 -1.83 6.19 -2.49
CA CYS A 17 -2.95 6.89 -3.10
C CYS A 17 -4.20 6.01 -3.21
N GLN A 18 -4.03 4.72 -3.56
CA GLN A 18 -5.14 3.76 -3.59
C GLN A 18 -5.77 3.57 -2.19
N CYS A 19 -4.96 3.43 -1.15
CA CYS A 19 -5.45 3.35 0.23
C CYS A 19 -6.28 4.58 0.62
N GLN A 20 -5.81 5.78 0.30
CA GLN A 20 -6.53 7.02 0.60
C GLN A 20 -7.87 7.11 -0.14
N ALA A 21 -7.90 6.75 -1.42
CA ALA A 21 -9.11 6.73 -2.22
C ALA A 21 -10.15 5.74 -1.67
N LEU A 22 -9.71 4.53 -1.31
CA LEU A 22 -10.56 3.49 -0.72
C LEU A 22 -11.13 3.92 0.64
N ALA A 23 -10.30 4.51 1.50
CA ALA A 23 -10.75 5.02 2.80
C ALA A 23 -11.79 6.14 2.64
N TYR A 24 -11.57 7.06 1.70
CA TYR A 24 -12.53 8.13 1.41
C TYR A 24 -13.84 7.56 0.85
N ALA A 25 -13.78 6.62 -0.09
CA ALA A 25 -14.96 5.98 -0.66
C ALA A 25 -15.76 5.23 0.41
N ALA A 26 -15.10 4.45 1.27
CA ALA A 26 -15.76 3.73 2.36
C ALA A 26 -16.45 4.67 3.37
N TYR A 27 -15.88 5.86 3.60
CA TYR A 27 -16.49 6.88 4.44
C TYR A 27 -17.73 7.53 3.80
N LYS A 28 -17.77 7.66 2.47
CA LYS A 28 -18.86 8.34 1.74
C LYS A 28 -20.00 7.42 1.32
N ILE A 29 -19.75 6.13 1.16
CA ILE A 29 -20.76 5.18 0.71
C ILE A 29 -21.69 4.78 1.87
N GLU A 30 -22.99 4.92 1.61
CA GLU A 30 -24.05 4.55 2.57
C GLU A 30 -24.41 3.06 2.49
N ALA A 31 -24.23 2.44 1.31
CA ALA A 31 -24.51 1.02 1.10
C ALA A 31 -23.52 0.16 1.91
N GLU A 32 -24.01 -0.51 2.94
CA GLU A 32 -23.22 -1.27 3.91
C GLU A 32 -22.35 -2.35 3.26
N GLU A 33 -22.93 -3.17 2.38
CA GLU A 33 -22.21 -4.24 1.67
C GLU A 33 -21.04 -3.70 0.84
N VAL A 34 -21.25 -2.55 0.19
CA VAL A 34 -20.21 -1.90 -0.63
C VAL A 34 -19.14 -1.28 0.25
N ARG A 35 -19.53 -0.67 1.38
CA ARG A 35 -18.58 -0.13 2.36
C ARG A 35 -17.71 -1.23 2.96
N GLU A 36 -18.30 -2.37 3.33
CA GLU A 36 -17.54 -3.52 3.84
C GLU A 36 -16.54 -4.02 2.80
N LEU A 37 -16.97 -4.19 1.55
CA LEU A 37 -16.08 -4.60 0.47
C LEU A 37 -14.90 -3.62 0.30
N LEU A 38 -15.16 -2.31 0.33
CA LEU A 38 -14.11 -1.29 0.25
C LEU A 38 -13.13 -1.35 1.43
N ILE A 39 -13.62 -1.62 2.64
CA ILE A 39 -12.77 -1.80 3.82
C ILE A 39 -11.89 -3.05 3.66
N TYR A 40 -12.44 -4.17 3.18
CA TYR A 40 -11.66 -5.37 2.90
C TYR A 40 -10.56 -5.09 1.87
N THR A 41 -10.89 -4.43 0.76
CA THR A 41 -9.90 -4.05 -0.26
C THR A 41 -8.85 -3.08 0.30
N LEU A 42 -9.24 -2.15 1.16
CA LEU A 42 -8.31 -1.24 1.83
C LEU A 42 -7.30 -2.01 2.69
N MET A 43 -7.75 -3.02 3.45
CA MET A 43 -6.86 -3.84 4.26
C MET A 43 -5.83 -4.59 3.42
N GLU A 44 -6.22 -5.15 2.27
CA GLU A 44 -5.29 -5.81 1.34
C GLU A 44 -4.25 -4.82 0.80
N LYS A 45 -4.66 -3.58 0.51
CA LYS A 45 -3.76 -2.53 0.02
C LYS A 45 -2.80 -2.02 1.10
N LEU A 46 -3.24 -1.91 2.34
CA LEU A 46 -2.37 -1.59 3.47
C LEU A 46 -1.30 -2.67 3.68
N GLN A 47 -1.64 -3.95 3.54
CA GLN A 47 -0.65 -5.04 3.57
C GLN A 47 0.35 -4.97 2.39
N GLN A 48 -0.09 -4.54 1.21
CA GLN A 48 0.83 -4.27 0.10
C GLN A 48 1.77 -3.10 0.43
N LEU A 49 1.24 -2.05 1.04
CA LEU A 49 2.01 -0.87 1.44
C LEU A 49 3.08 -1.21 2.48
N GLU A 50 2.75 -2.06 3.46
CA GLU A 50 3.71 -2.55 4.46
C GLU A 50 4.88 -3.31 3.86
N LYS A 51 4.65 -4.08 2.79
CA LYS A 51 5.71 -4.80 2.07
C LYS A 51 6.63 -3.87 1.27
N LEU A 52 6.13 -2.69 0.91
CA LEU A 52 6.88 -1.66 0.19
C LEU A 52 7.62 -0.71 1.13
N LEU A 53 7.28 -0.70 2.43
CA LEU A 53 8.08 0.02 3.42
C LEU A 53 9.48 -0.62 3.45
N PRO A 54 10.55 0.18 3.35
CA PRO A 54 11.89 -0.36 3.56
C PRO A 54 11.92 -0.97 4.96
N SER A 55 12.23 -2.27 5.04
CA SER A 55 12.48 -2.91 6.32
C SER A 55 13.50 -2.04 7.04
N THR A 56 13.16 -1.56 8.23
CA THR A 56 14.10 -0.84 9.08
C THR A 56 15.19 -1.82 9.49
N HIS A 57 16.13 -2.05 8.59
CA HIS A 57 17.32 -2.82 8.83
C HIS A 57 18.17 -1.96 9.76
N SER A 58 18.06 -2.22 11.05
CA SER A 58 18.99 -1.68 12.03
C SER A 58 20.42 -1.97 11.55
N PRO A 59 21.32 -0.97 11.42
CA PRO A 59 22.67 -1.16 10.92
C PRO A 59 23.64 -1.79 11.94
N PHE A 60 23.14 -2.35 13.05
CA PHE A 60 23.98 -2.94 14.10
C PHE A 60 24.07 -4.47 13.97
N SER A 61 24.69 -4.95 12.89
CA SER A 61 25.13 -6.35 12.79
C SER A 61 26.52 -6.48 12.20
N HIS A 62 27.47 -5.64 12.64
CA HIS A 62 28.91 -5.92 12.52
C HIS A 62 29.70 -5.17 13.60
N ALA A 63 29.70 -5.72 14.81
CA ALA A 63 30.76 -5.48 15.79
C ALA A 63 31.28 -6.84 16.26
N GLN A 64 32.00 -7.51 15.36
CA GLN A 64 33.00 -8.52 15.72
C GLN A 64 34.37 -7.94 15.34
N ARG A 65 35.09 -7.45 16.35
CA ARG A 65 36.55 -7.45 16.41
C ARG A 65 36.95 -7.78 17.84
#